data_AF-A0A524CZ05-F1
#
_entry.id   AF-A0A524CZ05-F1
#
_cell.length_a   1.000
_cell.length_b   1.000
_cell.length_c   1.000
_cell.angle_alpha   90.00
_cell.angle_beta   90.00
_cell.angle_gamma   90.00
#
_symmetry.space_group_name_H-M   'P 1'
#
loop_
_entity.id
_entity.type
_entity.pdbx_description
1 polymer ?
#
loop_
_entity_poly.entity_id
_entity_poly.type
_entity_poly.pdbx_seq_one_letter_code
_entity_poly.pdbx_strand_id
1 'polypeptide(L)'
;MLTATIEENGKTRKEHIFVIDAHSHLGKDEDGATMMNPLAPGSGSFDFWSKIQGRIIDDWKESGQQSFNTRLNGMNVKLSFSFEPYPFTDKLFTELQKLGGRFSDIKDKLKFNSLIDMAVVFPFQDVFRDKDPEALYRASNKNISRFSTKMPFSMKIIGYCRVDPLEGQKAVNEVKFGREVLGLRGLKLHPRSEGWVDAVVSGEAVPILVEAAKHSMPIIFDTRGKKTIMDLSVLIQKTRSVLKSQHPELLPHFKAIIAHFAQGNVGDYEVYNAVVQPNTYGDLSMLHGEGAKNFFKDFREWFERNQKINVDDRTWSQYLLFATDYPYFGEIHAEKLLINLFNKDFFDNGGTLEDIRNILGMNQIRILPEYNMKDTSSYKNSYATTIISNPNYNGDQRSTYEMAIRALAKLIADNRIDIKKFLLEFNENWNGLSRNALLSTIKKSTKEEIPLYILEMINNQVSLISPLKSYENWKKFGYKYFDPEDRDFFSSLMRHYYLADNDQDVEKSLLEVFR
;
A
#
# COMPACT_ATOMS: atom_id res chain seq x y z
N MET A 1 0.41 11.58 2.74
CA MET A 1 -1.05 11.68 2.84
C MET A 1 -1.54 12.96 2.20
N LEU A 2 -2.66 12.86 1.48
CA LEU A 2 -3.54 13.99 1.22
C LEU A 2 -4.36 14.26 2.50
N THR A 3 -4.47 15.51 2.94
CA THR A 3 -5.29 15.89 4.11
C THR A 3 -6.41 16.81 3.64
N ALA A 4 -7.66 16.41 3.91
CA ALA A 4 -8.84 17.20 3.66
C ALA A 4 -9.27 17.89 4.97
N THR A 5 -9.28 19.21 4.99
CA THR A 5 -9.86 20.02 6.07
C THR A 5 -11.29 20.38 5.68
N ILE A 6 -12.23 20.05 6.56
CA ILE A 6 -13.67 20.24 6.35
C ILE A 6 -14.15 21.24 7.41
N GLU A 7 -14.60 22.41 6.96
CA GLU A 7 -15.22 23.44 7.78
C GLU A 7 -16.75 23.41 7.58
N GLU A 8 -17.47 23.20 8.67
CA GLU A 8 -18.93 23.01 8.70
C GLU A 8 -19.52 23.57 9.99
N ASN A 9 -20.48 24.49 9.88
CA ASN A 9 -21.20 25.07 11.04
C ASN A 9 -20.28 25.57 12.18
N GLY A 10 -19.13 26.18 11.82
CA GLY A 10 -18.13 26.66 12.77
C GLY A 10 -17.24 25.59 13.41
N LYS A 11 -17.40 24.32 13.03
CA LYS A 11 -16.52 23.21 13.42
C LYS A 11 -15.56 22.89 12.29
N THR A 12 -14.32 22.58 12.63
CA THR A 12 -13.29 22.10 11.70
C THR A 12 -12.94 20.66 12.04
N ARG A 13 -12.92 19.78 11.04
CA ARG A 13 -12.35 18.42 11.16
C ARG A 13 -11.35 18.17 10.03
N LYS A 14 -10.37 17.30 10.29
CA LYS A 14 -9.41 16.82 9.30
C LYS A 14 -9.66 15.35 9.00
N GLU A 15 -9.61 14.99 7.73
CA GLU A 15 -9.54 13.60 7.27
C GLU A 15 -8.22 13.37 6.55
N HIS A 16 -7.46 12.37 6.99
CA HIS A 16 -6.19 11.98 6.38
C HIS A 16 -6.43 10.82 5.40
N ILE A 17 -5.98 11.00 4.16
CA ILE A 17 -6.10 10.03 3.08
C ILE A 17 -4.70 9.52 2.74
N PHE A 18 -4.47 8.24 3.03
CA PHE A 18 -3.22 7.55 2.73
C PHE A 18 -3.16 7.25 1.23
N VAL A 19 -2.06 7.64 0.57
CA VAL A 19 -1.93 7.57 -0.89
C VAL A 19 -0.90 6.52 -1.29
N ILE A 20 -1.30 5.57 -2.13
CA ILE A 20 -0.45 4.53 -2.70
C ILE A 20 -0.54 4.57 -4.22
N ASP A 21 0.59 4.77 -4.89
CA ASP A 21 0.71 4.52 -6.32
C ASP A 21 0.72 3.00 -6.58
N ALA A 22 -0.32 2.46 -7.21
CA ALA A 22 -0.46 1.03 -7.46
C ALA A 22 0.34 0.51 -8.69
N HIS A 23 1.00 1.39 -9.46
CA HIS A 23 1.75 1.00 -10.66
C HIS A 23 3.03 1.82 -10.81
N SER A 24 4.18 1.20 -10.52
CA SER A 24 5.52 1.74 -10.80
C SER A 24 6.48 0.58 -11.12
N HIS A 25 7.59 0.86 -11.79
CA HIS A 25 8.60 -0.14 -12.14
C HIS A 25 9.94 0.15 -11.47
N LEU A 26 10.74 -0.90 -11.21
CA LEU A 26 12.07 -0.82 -10.59
C LEU A 26 13.03 -1.80 -11.27
N GLY A 27 14.13 -1.29 -11.80
CA GLY A 27 15.07 -2.02 -12.67
C GLY A 27 15.42 -1.22 -13.93
N LYS A 28 15.68 -1.92 -15.03
CA LYS A 28 15.94 -1.33 -16.35
C LYS A 28 15.36 -2.21 -17.45
N ASP A 29 14.49 -1.67 -18.27
CA ASP A 29 13.88 -2.36 -19.41
C ASP A 29 14.86 -2.57 -20.60
N GLU A 30 14.49 -3.50 -21.48
CA GLU A 30 15.08 -3.68 -22.81
C GLU A 30 14.89 -2.44 -23.70
N ASP A 31 13.78 -1.71 -23.57
CA ASP A 31 13.53 -0.47 -24.31
C ASP A 31 14.36 0.75 -23.85
N GLY A 32 15.07 0.62 -22.73
CA GLY A 32 15.94 1.64 -22.14
C GLY A 32 15.32 2.43 -20.98
N ALA A 33 14.02 2.29 -20.71
CA ALA A 33 13.39 2.82 -19.50
C ALA A 33 14.10 2.30 -18.24
N THR A 34 14.27 3.16 -17.23
CA THR A 34 15.13 2.82 -16.09
C THR A 34 14.71 3.56 -14.82
N MET A 35 14.66 2.80 -13.73
CA MET A 35 14.55 3.31 -12.37
C MET A 35 15.32 2.35 -11.47
N MET A 36 16.61 2.58 -11.30
CA MET A 36 17.52 1.65 -10.59
C MET A 36 17.65 1.94 -9.08
N ASN A 37 17.24 3.13 -8.63
CA ASN A 37 17.35 3.57 -7.24
C ASN A 37 16.23 4.60 -6.93
N PRO A 38 15.27 4.28 -6.04
CA PRO A 38 14.18 5.19 -5.68
C PRO A 38 14.63 6.52 -5.04
N LEU A 39 15.85 6.57 -4.50
CA LEU A 39 16.49 7.76 -3.91
C LEU A 39 17.43 8.51 -4.88
N ALA A 40 17.47 8.15 -6.17
CA ALA A 40 18.29 8.87 -7.15
C ALA A 40 17.80 10.32 -7.33
N PRO A 41 18.66 11.35 -7.17
CA PRO A 41 18.27 12.73 -7.47
C PRO A 41 17.89 12.89 -8.95
N GLY A 42 16.77 13.57 -9.23
CA GLY A 42 16.28 13.84 -10.58
C GLY A 42 15.54 12.69 -11.28
N SER A 43 15.76 11.43 -10.89
CA SER A 43 15.25 10.22 -11.59
C SER A 43 14.82 9.04 -10.70
N GLY A 44 14.80 9.21 -9.38
CA GLY A 44 14.26 8.23 -8.44
C GLY A 44 12.78 8.49 -8.15
N SER A 45 12.02 7.43 -7.81
CA SER A 45 10.59 7.52 -7.49
C SER A 45 10.25 8.60 -6.46
N PHE A 46 11.11 8.82 -5.45
CA PHE A 46 10.82 9.80 -4.40
C PHE A 46 10.98 11.26 -4.87
N ASP A 47 11.87 11.50 -5.82
CA ASP A 47 12.03 12.78 -6.50
C ASP A 47 10.85 13.03 -7.46
N PHE A 48 10.44 12.01 -8.21
CA PHE A 48 9.24 12.03 -9.05
C PHE A 48 7.96 12.36 -8.25
N TRP A 49 7.71 11.70 -7.11
CA TRP A 49 6.55 12.02 -6.26
C TRP A 49 6.63 13.44 -5.66
N SER A 50 7.85 13.93 -5.38
CA SER A 50 8.05 15.31 -4.93
C SER A 50 7.71 16.33 -6.02
N LYS A 51 8.02 16.02 -7.28
CA LYS A 51 7.63 16.84 -8.45
C LYS A 51 6.12 16.83 -8.69
N ILE A 52 5.44 15.68 -8.54
CA ILE A 52 3.96 15.61 -8.57
C ILE A 52 3.37 16.56 -7.52
N GLN A 53 3.84 16.47 -6.28
CA GLN A 53 3.36 17.31 -5.18
C GLN A 53 3.58 18.80 -5.48
N GLY A 54 4.77 19.18 -5.98
CA GLY A 54 5.09 20.55 -6.37
C GLY A 54 4.13 21.09 -7.43
N ARG A 55 3.88 20.33 -8.51
CA ARG A 55 2.96 20.74 -9.58
C ARG A 55 1.53 20.93 -9.09
N ILE A 56 1.03 20.08 -8.20
CA ILE A 56 -0.31 20.25 -7.62
C ILE A 56 -0.36 21.51 -6.74
N ILE A 57 0.69 21.82 -5.97
CA ILE A 57 0.79 23.06 -5.20
C ILE A 57 0.77 24.30 -6.12
N ASP A 58 1.39 24.21 -7.29
CA ASP A 58 1.44 25.31 -8.25
C ASP A 58 0.10 25.48 -9.00
N ASP A 59 -0.54 24.39 -9.47
CA ASP A 59 -1.93 24.44 -9.98
C ASP A 59 -2.86 25.07 -8.94
N TRP A 60 -2.79 24.64 -7.69
CA TRP A 60 -3.62 25.16 -6.60
C TRP A 60 -3.51 26.68 -6.39
N LYS A 61 -2.33 27.27 -6.64
CA LYS A 61 -2.13 28.73 -6.59
C LYS A 61 -2.75 29.44 -7.81
N GLU A 62 -2.67 28.81 -8.98
CA GLU A 62 -3.17 29.36 -10.25
C GLU A 62 -4.70 29.21 -10.38
N SER A 63 -5.24 28.05 -10.02
CA SER A 63 -6.64 27.63 -10.19
C SER A 63 -7.54 27.97 -9.00
N GLY A 64 -6.94 28.26 -7.83
CA GLY A 64 -7.64 28.44 -6.56
C GLY A 64 -8.30 27.16 -6.01
N GLN A 65 -8.10 26.00 -6.66
CA GLN A 65 -8.78 24.74 -6.29
C GLN A 65 -8.30 24.13 -4.96
N GLN A 66 -7.31 24.73 -4.28
CA GLN A 66 -6.92 24.28 -2.94
C GLN A 66 -8.07 24.34 -1.93
N SER A 67 -8.95 25.33 -2.04
CA SER A 67 -10.02 25.58 -1.07
C SER A 67 -11.28 26.13 -1.73
N PHE A 68 -12.40 25.43 -1.56
CA PHE A 68 -13.67 25.80 -2.20
C PHE A 68 -14.89 25.42 -1.34
N ASN A 69 -16.01 26.09 -1.60
CA ASN A 69 -17.31 25.73 -1.05
C ASN A 69 -18.00 24.70 -1.96
N THR A 70 -18.51 23.61 -1.39
CA THR A 70 -19.31 22.61 -2.10
C THR A 70 -20.34 21.98 -1.16
N ARG A 71 -21.01 20.90 -1.57
CA ARG A 71 -21.92 20.13 -0.74
C ARG A 71 -21.35 18.75 -0.44
N LEU A 72 -21.26 18.39 0.84
CA LEU A 72 -21.04 17.01 1.27
C LEU A 72 -22.27 16.53 2.03
N ASN A 73 -22.81 15.37 1.64
CA ASN A 73 -23.99 14.76 2.27
C ASN A 73 -25.18 15.73 2.43
N GLY A 74 -25.41 16.58 1.43
CA GLY A 74 -26.47 17.60 1.41
C GLY A 74 -26.18 18.88 2.20
N MET A 75 -25.08 18.94 2.96
CA MET A 75 -24.71 20.09 3.79
C MET A 75 -23.66 20.96 3.06
N ASN A 76 -23.80 22.28 3.14
CA ASN A 76 -22.82 23.22 2.57
C ASN A 76 -21.57 23.24 3.47
N VAL A 77 -20.42 22.92 2.88
CA VAL A 77 -19.13 22.86 3.58
C VAL A 77 -18.07 23.63 2.81
N LYS A 78 -17.07 24.14 3.52
CA LYS A 78 -15.80 24.58 2.91
C LYS A 78 -14.80 23.44 3.03
N LEU A 79 -14.31 22.96 1.89
CA LEU A 79 -13.22 22.00 1.80
C LEU A 79 -11.92 22.73 1.55
N SER A 80 -10.83 22.23 2.11
CA SER A 80 -9.48 22.71 1.83
C SER A 80 -8.47 21.56 1.89
N PHE A 81 -7.56 21.48 0.92
CA PHE A 81 -6.59 20.40 0.80
C PHE A 81 -5.16 20.83 1.15
N SER A 82 -4.43 19.92 1.82
CA SER A 82 -3.02 20.06 2.14
C SER A 82 -2.31 18.71 2.05
N PHE A 83 -0.97 18.74 2.13
CA PHE A 83 -0.16 17.53 2.21
C PHE A 83 0.52 17.47 3.59
N GLU A 84 0.31 16.37 4.29
CA GLU A 84 0.88 16.12 5.61
C GLU A 84 1.56 14.75 5.58
N PRO A 85 2.81 14.62 6.08
CA PRO A 85 3.51 13.36 6.08
C PRO A 85 2.83 12.39 7.07
N TYR A 86 2.82 11.10 6.75
CA TYR A 86 2.19 10.11 7.63
C TYR A 86 2.92 10.06 9.01
N PRO A 87 2.22 10.27 10.15
CA PRO A 87 2.86 10.62 11.42
C PRO A 87 3.89 9.62 11.95
N PHE A 88 3.68 8.32 11.77
CA PHE A 88 4.62 7.30 12.28
C PHE A 88 5.96 7.35 11.54
N THR A 89 5.93 7.32 10.20
CA THR A 89 7.15 7.43 9.37
C THR A 89 7.83 8.77 9.55
N ASP A 90 7.06 9.85 9.69
CA ASP A 90 7.62 11.19 9.86
C ASP A 90 8.40 11.32 11.17
N LYS A 91 7.82 10.84 12.28
CA LYS A 91 8.48 10.80 13.59
C LYS A 91 9.71 9.89 13.56
N LEU A 92 9.60 8.68 13.01
CA LEU A 92 10.72 7.74 12.90
C LEU A 92 11.90 8.33 12.13
N PHE A 93 11.66 8.95 10.97
CA PHE A 93 12.71 9.59 10.18
C PHE A 93 13.28 10.84 10.84
N THR A 94 12.47 11.58 11.61
CA THR A 94 12.93 12.73 12.40
C THR A 94 13.86 12.31 13.55
N GLU A 95 13.56 11.22 14.25
CA GLU A 95 14.45 10.69 15.29
C GLU A 95 15.75 10.10 14.71
N LEU A 96 15.68 9.41 13.56
CA LEU A 96 16.88 8.96 12.84
C LEU A 96 17.76 10.14 12.37
N GLN A 97 17.16 11.26 11.96
CA GLN A 97 17.90 12.48 11.62
C GLN A 97 18.65 13.04 12.85
N LYS A 98 17.98 13.12 14.01
CA LYS A 98 18.59 13.61 15.27
C LYS A 98 19.73 12.72 15.77
N LEU A 99 19.60 11.39 15.64
CA LEU A 99 20.61 10.43 16.07
C LEU A 99 21.88 10.44 15.19
N GLY A 100 21.77 10.89 13.93
CA GLY A 100 22.87 10.86 12.99
C GLY A 100 23.19 9.44 12.46
N GLY A 101 24.24 9.33 11.66
CA GLY A 101 24.72 8.05 11.15
C GLY A 101 23.80 7.43 10.09
N ARG A 102 23.30 6.21 10.32
CA ARG A 102 22.59 5.46 9.29
C ARG A 102 21.17 6.00 9.10
N PHE A 103 20.86 6.36 7.85
CA PHE A 103 19.58 6.94 7.42
C PHE A 103 19.28 8.35 7.96
N SER A 104 20.23 9.05 8.59
CA SER A 104 19.96 10.40 9.12
C SER A 104 19.59 11.42 8.05
N ASP A 105 19.98 11.17 6.79
CA ASP A 105 19.64 12.01 5.63
C ASP A 105 18.27 11.70 5.00
N ILE A 106 17.53 10.69 5.47
CA ILE A 106 16.29 10.25 4.83
C ILE A 106 15.18 11.29 4.94
N LYS A 107 15.10 12.01 6.08
CA LYS A 107 14.13 13.07 6.32
C LYS A 107 14.30 14.21 5.30
N ASP A 108 15.54 14.62 5.04
CA ASP A 108 15.85 15.68 4.07
C ASP A 108 15.58 15.25 2.62
N LYS A 109 15.86 13.97 2.29
CA LYS A 109 15.53 13.39 0.97
C LYS A 109 14.03 13.22 0.74
N LEU A 110 13.21 13.21 1.80
CA LEU A 110 11.75 13.06 1.75
C LEU A 110 10.98 14.33 2.10
N LYS A 111 11.64 15.48 2.30
CA LYS A 111 11.02 16.73 2.79
C LYS A 111 9.86 17.28 1.93
N PHE A 112 9.78 16.89 0.66
CA PHE A 112 8.71 17.25 -0.27
C PHE A 112 7.90 16.03 -0.75
N ASN A 113 8.07 14.89 -0.07
CA ASN A 113 7.43 13.60 -0.35
C ASN A 113 6.31 13.34 0.68
N SER A 114 5.41 14.32 0.83
CA SER A 114 4.31 14.28 1.81
C SER A 114 3.00 13.80 1.23
N LEU A 115 2.81 13.81 -0.10
CA LEU A 115 1.59 13.33 -0.75
C LEU A 115 1.57 11.79 -0.83
N ILE A 116 2.44 11.18 -1.66
CA ILE A 116 2.46 9.75 -1.92
C ILE A 116 3.19 9.02 -0.78
N ASP A 117 2.44 8.24 0.00
CA ASP A 117 2.94 7.55 1.18
C ASP A 117 3.70 6.28 0.80
N MET A 118 3.18 5.49 -0.15
CA MET A 118 3.82 4.28 -0.70
C MET A 118 3.67 4.16 -2.22
N ALA A 119 4.41 3.23 -2.83
CA ALA A 119 4.10 2.70 -4.15
C ALA A 119 4.28 1.18 -4.25
N VAL A 120 3.50 0.54 -5.12
CA VAL A 120 3.76 -0.80 -5.64
C VAL A 120 4.82 -0.70 -6.73
N VAL A 121 5.85 -1.56 -6.67
CA VAL A 121 6.87 -1.67 -7.73
C VAL A 121 7.06 -3.12 -8.17
N PHE A 122 7.34 -3.30 -9.47
CA PHE A 122 7.60 -4.61 -10.07
C PHE A 122 8.74 -4.54 -11.12
N PRO A 123 9.24 -5.72 -11.57
CA PRO A 123 10.22 -5.81 -12.64
C PRO A 123 9.72 -5.29 -13.99
N PHE A 124 10.62 -4.58 -14.67
CA PHE A 124 10.55 -4.30 -16.10
C PHE A 124 10.66 -5.57 -16.96
N GLN A 125 10.50 -5.44 -18.27
CA GLN A 125 10.92 -6.42 -19.28
C GLN A 125 12.46 -6.37 -19.36
N ASP A 126 13.14 -6.81 -18.30
CA ASP A 126 14.51 -6.37 -18.04
C ASP A 126 15.65 -7.23 -18.59
N VAL A 127 16.80 -6.57 -18.68
CA VAL A 127 18.09 -7.12 -19.12
C VAL A 127 18.80 -7.97 -18.06
N PHE A 128 18.10 -8.44 -17.02
CA PHE A 128 18.71 -9.19 -15.90
C PHE A 128 18.43 -10.70 -15.92
N ARG A 129 17.58 -11.18 -16.83
CA ARG A 129 17.18 -12.60 -17.00
C ARG A 129 18.35 -13.58 -16.94
N ASP A 130 19.39 -13.34 -17.73
CA ASP A 130 20.56 -14.22 -17.87
C ASP A 130 21.41 -14.35 -16.60
N LYS A 131 21.16 -13.51 -15.58
CA LYS A 131 21.94 -13.52 -14.33
C LYS A 131 21.49 -14.60 -13.34
N ASP A 132 20.31 -15.20 -13.51
CA ASP A 132 19.77 -16.19 -12.59
C ASP A 132 18.71 -17.10 -13.29
N PRO A 133 19.14 -18.04 -14.15
CA PRO A 133 18.27 -18.74 -15.12
C PRO A 133 17.34 -19.82 -14.52
N GLU A 134 17.09 -19.81 -13.21
CA GLU A 134 16.15 -20.74 -12.56
C GLU A 134 14.71 -20.49 -13.05
N ALA A 135 14.34 -19.22 -13.18
CA ALA A 135 13.13 -18.70 -13.82
C ALA A 135 13.43 -17.33 -14.44
N LEU A 136 12.71 -16.95 -15.51
CA LEU A 136 13.05 -15.82 -16.38
C LEU A 136 13.28 -14.49 -15.62
N TYR A 137 12.47 -14.20 -14.61
CA TYR A 137 12.52 -12.96 -13.82
C TYR A 137 13.16 -13.11 -12.43
N ARG A 138 13.82 -14.25 -12.13
CA ARG A 138 14.38 -14.54 -10.80
C ARG A 138 15.37 -13.47 -10.31
N ALA A 139 16.28 -13.04 -11.18
CA ALA A 139 17.24 -11.97 -10.87
C ALA A 139 16.55 -10.63 -10.55
N SER A 140 15.50 -10.34 -11.31
CA SER A 140 14.70 -9.12 -11.23
C SER A 140 13.85 -9.10 -9.96
N ASN A 141 13.17 -10.20 -9.64
CA ASN A 141 12.43 -10.40 -8.39
C ASN A 141 13.35 -10.24 -7.17
N LYS A 142 14.57 -10.81 -7.21
CA LYS A 142 15.62 -10.60 -6.20
C LYS A 142 16.03 -9.12 -6.10
N ASN A 143 16.02 -8.36 -7.20
CA ASN A 143 16.29 -6.91 -7.17
C ASN A 143 15.15 -6.13 -6.49
N ILE A 144 13.88 -6.39 -6.84
CA ILE A 144 12.72 -5.76 -6.19
C ILE A 144 12.77 -5.99 -4.67
N SER A 145 12.94 -7.24 -4.25
CA SER A 145 13.00 -7.63 -2.84
C SER A 145 14.05 -6.85 -2.05
N ARG A 146 15.23 -6.59 -2.63
CA ARG A 146 16.31 -5.83 -1.97
C ARG A 146 15.90 -4.42 -1.56
N PHE A 147 14.98 -3.79 -2.30
CA PHE A 147 14.40 -2.50 -1.96
C PHE A 147 13.14 -2.67 -1.10
N SER A 148 12.15 -3.44 -1.55
CA SER A 148 10.85 -3.51 -0.85
C SER A 148 10.88 -4.17 0.54
N THR A 149 12.00 -4.80 0.94
CA THR A 149 12.13 -5.53 2.22
C THR A 149 13.21 -4.99 3.16
N LYS A 150 13.72 -3.78 2.93
CA LYS A 150 14.77 -3.15 3.77
C LYS A 150 14.56 -1.65 3.95
N MET A 151 14.92 -1.13 5.12
CA MET A 151 14.94 0.31 5.39
C MET A 151 15.89 1.06 4.44
N PRO A 152 15.54 2.28 4.01
CA PRO A 152 14.29 3.00 4.33
C PRO A 152 13.13 2.64 3.40
N PHE A 153 13.41 1.89 2.33
CA PHE A 153 12.52 1.66 1.21
C PHE A 153 11.28 0.83 1.56
N SER A 154 11.40 -0.17 2.44
CA SER A 154 10.28 -1.00 2.94
C SER A 154 9.15 -0.23 3.63
N MET A 155 9.40 1.02 4.03
CA MET A 155 8.37 1.92 4.59
C MET A 155 7.53 2.61 3.51
N LYS A 156 8.01 2.63 2.25
CA LYS A 156 7.42 3.37 1.13
C LYS A 156 7.27 2.55 -0.17
N ILE A 157 7.72 1.29 -0.19
CA ILE A 157 7.76 0.44 -1.40
C ILE A 157 7.20 -0.95 -1.10
N ILE A 158 6.23 -1.36 -1.90
CA ILE A 158 5.58 -2.68 -1.89
C ILE A 158 6.08 -3.43 -3.14
N GLY A 159 6.87 -4.48 -2.94
CA GLY A 159 7.41 -5.25 -4.06
C GLY A 159 6.45 -6.31 -4.56
N TYR A 160 6.16 -6.34 -5.86
CA TYR A 160 5.50 -7.44 -6.54
C TYR A 160 6.55 -8.25 -7.33
N CYS A 161 6.33 -9.56 -7.44
CA CYS A 161 7.12 -10.42 -8.33
C CYS A 161 6.57 -10.34 -9.77
N ARG A 162 7.35 -10.81 -10.74
CA ARG A 162 6.93 -11.07 -12.11
C ARG A 162 7.33 -12.49 -12.50
N VAL A 163 6.54 -13.14 -13.34
CA VAL A 163 6.82 -14.47 -13.91
C VAL A 163 6.37 -14.49 -15.38
N ASP A 164 6.92 -15.38 -16.20
CA ASP A 164 6.39 -15.68 -17.53
C ASP A 164 5.52 -16.95 -17.46
N PRO A 165 4.22 -16.88 -17.78
CA PRO A 165 3.34 -18.05 -17.79
C PRO A 165 3.81 -19.22 -18.64
N LEU A 166 4.57 -18.97 -19.70
CA LEU A 166 5.03 -19.99 -20.63
C LEU A 166 6.13 -20.90 -20.04
N GLU A 167 6.75 -20.52 -18.92
CA GLU A 167 7.68 -21.41 -18.18
C GLU A 167 6.96 -22.50 -17.36
N GLY A 168 5.62 -22.51 -17.33
CA GLY A 168 4.81 -23.54 -16.70
C GLY A 168 5.12 -23.74 -15.21
N GLN A 169 5.57 -24.94 -14.81
CA GLN A 169 5.84 -25.24 -13.40
C GLN A 169 6.97 -24.38 -12.80
N LYS A 170 7.92 -23.88 -13.60
CA LYS A 170 8.93 -22.94 -13.10
C LYS A 170 8.28 -21.63 -12.64
N ALA A 171 7.34 -21.10 -13.42
CA ALA A 171 6.64 -19.86 -13.07
C ALA A 171 5.76 -20.02 -11.82
N VAL A 172 5.11 -21.17 -11.64
CA VAL A 172 4.40 -21.53 -10.39
C VAL A 172 5.37 -21.55 -9.21
N ASN A 173 6.54 -22.19 -9.37
CA ASN A 173 7.57 -22.19 -8.33
C ASN A 173 8.13 -20.78 -8.06
N GLU A 174 8.18 -19.90 -9.08
CA GLU A 174 8.66 -18.52 -8.94
C GLU A 174 7.68 -17.63 -8.18
N VAL A 175 6.36 -17.80 -8.36
CA VAL A 175 5.36 -17.13 -7.50
C VAL A 175 5.59 -17.51 -6.03
N LYS A 176 5.73 -18.81 -5.77
CA LYS A 176 5.98 -19.32 -4.43
C LYS A 176 7.29 -18.79 -3.83
N PHE A 177 8.38 -18.81 -4.59
CA PHE A 177 9.67 -18.23 -4.19
C PHE A 177 9.57 -16.72 -3.92
N GLY A 178 8.86 -16.00 -4.80
CA GLY A 178 8.56 -14.57 -4.67
C GLY A 178 7.86 -14.24 -3.36
N ARG A 179 6.84 -15.01 -2.96
CA ARG A 179 6.16 -14.82 -1.67
C ARG A 179 6.99 -15.27 -0.49
N GLU A 180 7.33 -16.55 -0.44
CA GLU A 180 7.81 -17.24 0.77
C GLU A 180 9.26 -16.87 1.10
N VAL A 181 10.12 -16.72 0.07
CA VAL A 181 11.55 -16.45 0.26
C VAL A 181 11.87 -14.97 0.10
N LEU A 182 11.35 -14.32 -0.94
CA LEU A 182 11.65 -12.92 -1.22
C LEU A 182 10.74 -11.92 -0.48
N GLY A 183 9.64 -12.36 0.13
CA GLY A 183 8.71 -11.51 0.87
C GLY A 183 7.92 -10.52 0.00
N LEU A 184 7.78 -10.81 -1.30
CA LEU A 184 7.00 -10.01 -2.23
C LEU A 184 5.50 -10.19 -1.96
N ARG A 185 4.69 -9.18 -2.34
CA ARG A 185 3.32 -8.99 -1.83
C ARG A 185 2.24 -8.98 -2.93
N GLY A 186 2.61 -9.25 -4.17
CA GLY A 186 1.74 -9.34 -5.33
C GLY A 186 2.48 -9.86 -6.55
N LEU A 187 1.77 -10.03 -7.67
CA LEU A 187 2.28 -10.58 -8.92
C LEU A 187 1.97 -9.61 -10.07
N LYS A 188 2.93 -9.36 -10.96
CA LYS A 188 2.70 -8.76 -12.28
C LYS A 188 2.83 -9.81 -13.38
N LEU A 189 1.94 -9.72 -14.35
CA LEU A 189 1.93 -10.46 -15.60
C LEU A 189 1.77 -9.47 -16.76
N HIS A 190 2.40 -9.72 -17.91
CA HIS A 190 2.40 -8.78 -19.03
C HIS A 190 2.30 -9.52 -20.38
N PRO A 191 1.08 -9.92 -20.81
CA PRO A 191 0.83 -10.71 -22.02
C PRO A 191 1.58 -10.27 -23.28
N ARG A 192 1.68 -8.96 -23.53
CA ARG A 192 2.37 -8.43 -24.70
C ARG A 192 3.88 -8.67 -24.64
N SER A 193 4.52 -8.31 -23.54
CA SER A 193 5.97 -8.33 -23.44
C SER A 193 6.53 -9.73 -23.12
N GLU A 194 5.72 -10.58 -22.49
CA GLU A 194 5.98 -12.02 -22.35
C GLU A 194 5.52 -12.85 -23.57
N GLY A 195 4.98 -12.23 -24.63
CA GLY A 195 4.73 -12.89 -25.91
C GLY A 195 3.49 -13.81 -25.98
N TRP A 196 2.61 -13.80 -24.97
CA TRP A 196 1.39 -14.63 -24.90
C TRP A 196 0.07 -13.86 -25.12
N VAL A 197 0.12 -12.67 -25.73
CA VAL A 197 -1.07 -11.81 -25.97
C VAL A 197 -2.19 -12.49 -26.76
N ASP A 198 -1.87 -13.36 -27.73
CA ASP A 198 -2.85 -14.13 -28.48
C ASP A 198 -3.29 -15.42 -27.77
N ALA A 199 -2.56 -15.82 -26.73
CA ALA A 199 -2.82 -16.99 -25.90
C ALA A 199 -3.48 -16.66 -24.55
N VAL A 200 -3.85 -15.41 -24.26
CA VAL A 200 -4.44 -15.01 -22.96
C VAL A 200 -5.61 -15.89 -22.53
N VAL A 201 -6.47 -16.29 -23.47
CA VAL A 201 -7.63 -17.15 -23.21
C VAL A 201 -7.31 -18.66 -23.18
N SER A 202 -6.11 -19.08 -23.59
CA SER A 202 -5.65 -20.49 -23.58
C SER A 202 -5.77 -21.09 -22.18
N GLY A 203 -5.48 -20.28 -21.15
CA GLY A 203 -5.49 -20.65 -19.75
C GLY A 203 -4.14 -21.09 -19.19
N GLU A 204 -3.03 -20.94 -19.93
CA GLU A 204 -1.67 -21.24 -19.45
C GLU A 204 -1.29 -20.46 -18.19
N ALA A 205 -1.84 -19.25 -18.01
CA ALA A 205 -1.68 -18.48 -16.78
C ALA A 205 -2.49 -19.02 -15.58
N VAL A 206 -3.52 -19.85 -15.77
CA VAL A 206 -4.43 -20.27 -14.68
C VAL A 206 -3.70 -20.92 -13.49
N PRO A 207 -2.75 -21.86 -13.66
CA PRO A 207 -2.02 -22.45 -12.53
C PRO A 207 -1.27 -21.43 -11.66
N ILE A 208 -0.76 -20.36 -12.29
CA ILE A 208 -0.03 -19.27 -11.65
C ILE A 208 -0.99 -18.36 -10.89
N LEU A 209 -2.16 -18.09 -11.46
CA LEU A 209 -3.23 -17.34 -10.80
C LEU A 209 -3.80 -18.09 -9.59
N VAL A 210 -3.91 -19.43 -9.68
CA VAL A 210 -4.28 -20.31 -8.55
C VAL A 210 -3.19 -20.27 -7.46
N GLU A 211 -1.91 -20.35 -7.81
CA GLU A 211 -0.82 -20.25 -6.83
C GLU A 211 -0.79 -18.87 -6.16
N ALA A 212 -0.94 -17.78 -6.91
CA ALA A 212 -1.05 -16.43 -6.35
C ALA A 212 -2.25 -16.28 -5.39
N ALA A 213 -3.38 -16.93 -5.69
CA ALA A 213 -4.55 -16.95 -4.80
C ALA A 213 -4.27 -17.67 -3.45
N LYS A 214 -3.48 -18.77 -3.42
CA LYS A 214 -3.06 -19.42 -2.16
C LYS A 214 -2.31 -18.47 -1.23
N HIS A 215 -1.59 -17.52 -1.81
CA HIS A 215 -0.80 -16.50 -1.11
C HIS A 215 -1.54 -15.16 -0.96
N SER A 216 -2.83 -15.08 -1.32
CA SER A 216 -3.62 -13.84 -1.39
C SER A 216 -2.98 -12.70 -2.18
N MET A 217 -2.07 -13.03 -3.11
CA MET A 217 -1.33 -12.05 -3.89
C MET A 217 -2.27 -11.42 -4.93
N PRO A 218 -2.49 -10.10 -4.91
CA PRO A 218 -3.14 -9.42 -6.02
C PRO A 218 -2.29 -9.58 -7.29
N ILE A 219 -2.95 -9.90 -8.39
CA ILE A 219 -2.31 -10.04 -9.71
C ILE A 219 -2.64 -8.81 -10.55
N ILE A 220 -1.63 -8.07 -10.99
CA ILE A 220 -1.76 -7.01 -11.99
C ILE A 220 -1.41 -7.52 -13.38
N PHE A 221 -2.32 -7.32 -14.32
CA PHE A 221 -2.13 -7.59 -15.73
C PHE A 221 -1.85 -6.29 -16.47
N ASP A 222 -0.62 -6.16 -16.97
CA ASP A 222 -0.24 -5.08 -17.87
C ASP A 222 -0.84 -5.32 -19.26
N THR A 223 -1.49 -4.31 -19.80
CA THR A 223 -2.32 -4.45 -21.00
C THR A 223 -2.28 -3.18 -21.83
N ARG A 224 -2.42 -3.34 -23.15
CA ARG A 224 -2.65 -2.21 -24.06
C ARG A 224 -3.84 -2.52 -24.97
N GLY A 225 -4.81 -1.62 -24.98
CA GLY A 225 -5.99 -1.66 -25.86
C GLY A 225 -7.10 -2.61 -25.42
N LYS A 226 -8.30 -2.33 -25.94
CA LYS A 226 -9.56 -3.00 -25.59
C LYS A 226 -9.54 -4.53 -25.75
N LYS A 227 -9.01 -5.08 -26.85
CA LYS A 227 -8.99 -6.54 -27.09
C LYS A 227 -8.37 -7.29 -25.90
N THR A 228 -7.16 -6.89 -25.51
CA THR A 228 -6.42 -7.50 -24.41
C THR A 228 -7.17 -7.39 -23.07
N ILE A 229 -7.85 -6.27 -22.81
CA ILE A 229 -8.73 -6.11 -21.62
C ILE A 229 -9.87 -7.13 -21.63
N MET A 230 -10.52 -7.35 -22.78
CA MET A 230 -11.60 -8.34 -22.91
C MET A 230 -11.09 -9.78 -22.77
N ASP A 231 -9.94 -10.11 -23.37
CA ASP A 231 -9.32 -11.44 -23.25
C ASP A 231 -8.92 -11.73 -21.79
N LEU A 232 -8.39 -10.73 -21.08
CA LEU A 232 -8.09 -10.81 -19.64
C LEU A 232 -9.35 -11.00 -18.79
N SER A 233 -10.45 -10.33 -19.12
CA SER A 233 -11.75 -10.54 -18.46
C SER A 233 -12.18 -12.01 -18.54
N VAL A 234 -12.05 -12.63 -19.72
CA VAL A 234 -12.34 -14.06 -19.94
C VAL A 234 -11.39 -14.96 -19.12
N LEU A 235 -10.09 -14.67 -19.10
CA LEU A 235 -9.11 -15.40 -18.28
C LEU A 235 -9.43 -15.33 -16.78
N ILE A 236 -9.82 -14.16 -16.27
CA ILE A 236 -10.20 -13.95 -14.87
C ILE A 236 -11.47 -14.77 -14.55
N GLN A 237 -12.49 -14.77 -15.41
CA GLN A 237 -13.71 -15.59 -15.24
C GLN A 237 -13.44 -17.09 -15.28
N LYS A 238 -12.59 -17.54 -16.21
CA LYS A 238 -12.11 -18.93 -16.30
C LYS A 238 -11.40 -19.34 -15.03
N THR A 239 -10.53 -18.48 -14.49
CA THR A 239 -9.82 -18.71 -13.23
C THR A 239 -10.78 -18.81 -12.04
N ARG A 240 -11.74 -17.87 -11.90
CA ARG A 240 -12.79 -17.97 -10.87
C ARG A 240 -13.59 -19.27 -10.97
N SER A 241 -13.85 -19.76 -12.18
CA SER A 241 -14.60 -21.01 -12.39
C SER A 241 -13.79 -22.25 -11.97
N VAL A 242 -12.48 -22.26 -12.25
CA VAL A 242 -11.54 -23.28 -11.75
C VAL A 242 -11.47 -23.24 -10.23
N LEU A 243 -11.27 -22.06 -9.63
CA LEU A 243 -11.24 -21.91 -8.17
C LEU A 243 -12.57 -22.36 -7.54
N LYS A 244 -13.73 -21.90 -8.02
CA LYS A 244 -15.04 -22.30 -7.48
C LYS A 244 -15.29 -23.81 -7.54
N SER A 245 -14.70 -24.53 -8.50
CA SER A 245 -14.91 -25.98 -8.68
C SER A 245 -13.84 -26.86 -8.01
N GLN A 246 -12.61 -26.38 -7.86
CA GLN A 246 -11.46 -27.17 -7.38
C GLN A 246 -10.88 -26.68 -6.05
N HIS A 247 -10.99 -25.38 -5.78
CA HIS A 247 -10.38 -24.66 -4.64
C HIS A 247 -11.31 -23.53 -4.13
N PRO A 248 -12.56 -23.83 -3.72
CA PRO A 248 -13.54 -22.80 -3.35
C PRO A 248 -13.08 -21.91 -2.19
N GLU A 249 -12.22 -22.44 -1.31
CA GLU A 249 -11.56 -21.73 -0.22
C GLU A 249 -10.64 -20.59 -0.69
N LEU A 250 -10.09 -20.69 -1.91
CA LEU A 250 -9.21 -19.68 -2.51
C LEU A 250 -9.96 -18.56 -3.25
N LEU A 251 -11.27 -18.72 -3.49
CA LEU A 251 -12.05 -17.75 -4.26
C LEU A 251 -12.07 -16.33 -3.64
N PRO A 252 -12.17 -16.14 -2.29
CA PRO A 252 -12.04 -14.81 -1.66
C PRO A 252 -10.63 -14.21 -1.80
N HIS A 253 -9.62 -15.05 -2.04
CA HIS A 253 -8.22 -14.66 -2.08
C HIS A 253 -7.73 -14.30 -3.49
N PHE A 254 -8.46 -14.68 -4.54
CA PHE A 254 -8.19 -14.30 -5.92
C PHE A 254 -8.61 -12.85 -6.19
N LYS A 255 -7.63 -12.01 -6.52
CA LYS A 255 -7.77 -10.56 -6.74
C LYS A 255 -7.02 -10.15 -8.01
N ALA A 256 -7.72 -9.52 -8.96
CA ALA A 256 -7.16 -9.18 -10.27
C ALA A 256 -7.21 -7.66 -10.51
N ILE A 257 -6.14 -7.10 -11.08
CA ILE A 257 -6.03 -5.70 -11.48
C ILE A 257 -5.78 -5.66 -12.99
N ILE A 258 -6.61 -4.92 -13.74
CA ILE A 258 -6.39 -4.65 -15.15
C ILE A 258 -5.74 -3.25 -15.27
N ALA A 259 -4.50 -3.19 -15.73
CA ALA A 259 -3.76 -1.94 -15.82
C ALA A 259 -4.28 -1.03 -16.95
N HIS A 260 -4.08 0.28 -16.83
CA HIS A 260 -4.37 1.28 -17.87
C HIS A 260 -5.79 1.24 -18.45
N PHE A 261 -6.76 0.59 -17.79
CA PHE A 261 -7.99 0.17 -18.46
C PHE A 261 -8.85 1.36 -18.95
N ALA A 262 -8.80 2.49 -18.25
CA ALA A 262 -9.51 3.71 -18.63
C ALA A 262 -8.87 4.45 -19.83
N GLN A 263 -7.60 4.16 -20.16
CA GLN A 263 -6.85 4.91 -21.16
C GLN A 263 -7.39 4.68 -22.57
N GLY A 264 -7.99 5.74 -23.14
CA GLY A 264 -8.65 5.68 -24.45
C GLY A 264 -10.00 4.95 -24.46
N ASN A 265 -10.51 4.53 -23.30
CA ASN A 265 -11.75 3.74 -23.16
C ASN A 265 -12.82 4.48 -22.32
N VAL A 266 -12.74 5.81 -22.22
CA VAL A 266 -13.76 6.62 -21.53
C VAL A 266 -15.07 6.55 -22.31
N GLY A 267 -16.16 6.18 -21.65
CA GLY A 267 -17.46 5.86 -22.27
C GLY A 267 -17.57 4.44 -22.82
N ASP A 268 -16.53 3.60 -22.74
CA ASP A 268 -16.59 2.21 -23.20
C ASP A 268 -17.14 1.29 -22.11
N TYR A 269 -18.45 1.10 -22.15
CA TYR A 269 -19.17 0.29 -21.17
C TYR A 269 -18.84 -1.21 -21.24
N GLU A 270 -18.23 -1.73 -22.31
CA GLU A 270 -17.73 -3.12 -22.33
C GLU A 270 -16.44 -3.22 -21.51
N VAL A 271 -15.54 -2.26 -21.66
CA VAL A 271 -14.32 -2.14 -20.83
C VAL A 271 -14.66 -1.90 -19.36
N TYR A 272 -15.70 -1.10 -19.07
CA TYR A 272 -16.15 -0.93 -17.68
C TYR A 272 -16.69 -2.25 -17.09
N ASN A 273 -17.48 -3.03 -17.85
CA ASN A 273 -17.92 -4.37 -17.42
C ASN A 273 -16.75 -5.36 -17.24
N ALA A 274 -15.65 -5.22 -18.00
CA ALA A 274 -14.46 -6.04 -17.82
C ALA A 274 -13.78 -5.81 -16.45
N VAL A 275 -13.84 -4.59 -15.91
CA VAL A 275 -13.35 -4.28 -14.55
C VAL A 275 -14.39 -4.55 -13.47
N VAL A 276 -15.67 -4.31 -13.73
CA VAL A 276 -16.74 -4.48 -12.74
C VAL A 276 -17.15 -5.96 -12.61
N GLN A 277 -16.29 -6.72 -11.90
CA GLN A 277 -16.44 -8.12 -11.56
C GLN A 277 -15.95 -8.41 -10.12
N PRO A 278 -16.40 -9.51 -9.46
CA PRO A 278 -16.06 -9.83 -8.07
C PRO A 278 -14.55 -9.91 -7.77
N ASN A 279 -14.01 -9.02 -6.92
CA ASN A 279 -12.57 -8.87 -6.67
C ASN A 279 -11.70 -8.51 -7.91
N THR A 280 -12.28 -7.95 -8.98
CA THR A 280 -11.53 -7.24 -10.03
C THR A 280 -11.41 -5.75 -9.69
N TYR A 281 -10.29 -5.16 -10.08
CA TYR A 281 -9.96 -3.74 -10.00
C TYR A 281 -9.39 -3.28 -11.34
N GLY A 282 -9.42 -1.98 -11.60
CA GLY A 282 -8.76 -1.34 -12.72
C GLY A 282 -7.85 -0.23 -12.24
N ASP A 283 -6.62 -0.18 -12.75
CA ASP A 283 -5.71 0.94 -12.45
C ASP A 283 -5.93 2.13 -13.40
N LEU A 284 -5.72 3.32 -12.88
CA LEU A 284 -5.97 4.59 -13.56
C LEU A 284 -4.69 5.18 -14.19
N SER A 285 -3.62 4.42 -14.33
CA SER A 285 -2.41 4.94 -14.97
C SER A 285 -2.67 5.29 -16.44
N MET A 286 -1.89 6.22 -16.97
CA MET A 286 -2.11 6.94 -18.23
C MET A 286 -3.37 7.82 -18.30
N LEU A 287 -4.41 7.64 -17.48
CA LEU A 287 -5.59 8.50 -17.47
C LEU A 287 -5.23 9.90 -16.92
N HIS A 288 -5.55 10.97 -17.65
CA HIS A 288 -5.18 12.33 -17.23
C HIS A 288 -6.08 13.43 -17.84
N GLY A 289 -6.09 14.61 -17.22
CA GLY A 289 -6.73 15.83 -17.74
C GLY A 289 -8.24 15.69 -17.89
N GLU A 290 -8.81 16.29 -18.94
CA GLU A 290 -10.25 16.16 -19.25
C GLU A 290 -10.69 14.69 -19.42
N GLY A 291 -9.78 13.79 -19.82
CA GLY A 291 -10.06 12.35 -19.85
C GLY A 291 -10.37 11.80 -18.46
N ALA A 292 -9.60 12.18 -17.44
CA ALA A 292 -9.83 11.79 -16.05
C ALA A 292 -11.15 12.35 -15.50
N LYS A 293 -11.40 13.64 -15.74
CA LYS A 293 -12.67 14.31 -15.38
C LYS A 293 -13.88 13.58 -15.94
N ASN A 294 -13.90 13.37 -17.25
CA ASN A 294 -15.01 12.71 -17.94
C ASN A 294 -15.18 11.26 -17.49
N PHE A 295 -14.07 10.54 -17.27
CA PHE A 295 -14.08 9.17 -16.77
C PHE A 295 -14.75 9.05 -15.39
N PHE A 296 -14.35 9.85 -14.39
CA PHE A 296 -14.91 9.71 -13.04
C PHE A 296 -16.43 9.95 -13.02
N LYS A 297 -16.89 10.93 -13.80
CA LYS A 297 -18.31 11.23 -13.95
C LYS A 297 -19.07 10.09 -14.64
N ASP A 298 -18.67 9.74 -15.87
CA ASP A 298 -19.38 8.75 -16.69
C ASP A 298 -19.30 7.34 -16.08
N PHE A 299 -18.17 6.93 -15.52
CA PHE A 299 -18.03 5.64 -14.86
C PHE A 299 -18.99 5.51 -13.67
N ARG A 300 -19.13 6.53 -12.82
CA ARG A 300 -20.10 6.49 -11.72
C ARG A 300 -21.53 6.53 -12.23
N GLU A 301 -21.88 7.48 -13.11
CA GLU A 301 -23.25 7.60 -13.64
C GLU A 301 -23.69 6.32 -14.35
N TRP A 302 -22.78 5.65 -15.08
CA TRP A 302 -23.01 4.31 -15.62
C TRP A 302 -23.16 3.26 -14.52
N PHE A 303 -22.29 3.24 -13.50
CA PHE A 303 -22.31 2.26 -12.40
C PHE A 303 -23.64 2.30 -11.63
N GLU A 304 -24.10 3.49 -11.25
CA GLU A 304 -25.33 3.74 -10.52
C GLU A 304 -26.57 3.38 -11.37
N ARG A 305 -26.65 3.91 -12.59
CA ARG A 305 -27.75 3.66 -13.54
C ARG A 305 -27.94 2.18 -13.89
N ASN A 306 -26.85 1.41 -13.92
CA ASN A 306 -26.87 -0.02 -14.22
C ASN A 306 -26.85 -0.90 -12.95
N GLN A 307 -27.11 -0.31 -11.77
CA GLN A 307 -27.18 -1.00 -10.47
C GLN A 307 -25.99 -1.93 -10.19
N LYS A 308 -24.78 -1.50 -10.56
CA LYS A 308 -23.56 -2.33 -10.49
C LYS A 308 -23.11 -2.67 -9.07
N ILE A 309 -23.66 -2.00 -8.06
CA ILE A 309 -23.57 -2.40 -6.65
C ILE A 309 -23.95 -3.88 -6.45
N ASN A 310 -24.92 -4.39 -7.22
CA ASN A 310 -25.41 -5.77 -7.15
C ASN A 310 -24.41 -6.84 -7.65
N VAL A 311 -23.20 -6.45 -8.09
CA VAL A 311 -22.18 -7.40 -8.57
C VAL A 311 -21.43 -8.07 -7.42
N ASP A 312 -21.06 -7.31 -6.39
CA ASP A 312 -20.33 -7.78 -5.20
C ASP A 312 -20.40 -6.80 -3.99
N ASP A 313 -21.47 -6.01 -3.90
CA ASP A 313 -21.74 -5.00 -2.86
C ASP A 313 -20.70 -3.85 -2.76
N ARG A 314 -19.75 -3.75 -3.70
CA ARG A 314 -18.80 -2.63 -3.77
C ARG A 314 -19.36 -1.40 -4.48
N THR A 315 -19.02 -0.21 -4.00
CA THR A 315 -19.31 1.05 -4.70
C THR A 315 -18.35 1.27 -5.88
N TRP A 316 -18.71 2.15 -6.83
CA TRP A 316 -17.93 2.41 -8.05
C TRP A 316 -16.43 2.70 -7.78
N SER A 317 -16.13 3.50 -6.75
CA SER A 317 -14.77 3.89 -6.39
C SER A 317 -13.96 2.75 -5.78
N GLN A 318 -14.60 1.68 -5.29
CA GLN A 318 -13.96 0.48 -4.76
C GLN A 318 -13.48 -0.50 -5.86
N TYR A 319 -13.66 -0.14 -7.13
CA TYR A 319 -13.10 -0.85 -8.29
C TYR A 319 -11.82 -0.22 -8.84
N LEU A 320 -11.41 0.96 -8.35
CA LEU A 320 -10.42 1.80 -9.00
C LEU A 320 -9.13 1.94 -8.17
N LEU A 321 -7.98 2.03 -8.83
CA LEU A 321 -6.68 2.21 -8.19
C LEU A 321 -5.92 3.40 -8.80
N PHE A 322 -5.49 4.36 -7.98
CA PHE A 322 -4.52 5.36 -8.39
C PHE A 322 -3.19 4.69 -8.76
N ALA A 323 -2.61 5.10 -9.88
CA ALA A 323 -1.45 4.47 -10.48
C ALA A 323 -0.73 5.47 -11.39
N THR A 324 0.60 5.47 -11.42
CA THR A 324 1.38 6.43 -12.24
C THR A 324 2.02 5.82 -13.48
N ASP A 325 2.37 4.54 -13.44
CA ASP A 325 3.22 3.86 -14.42
C ASP A 325 4.57 4.56 -14.62
N TYR A 326 5.19 4.98 -13.51
CA TYR A 326 6.55 5.53 -13.52
C TYR A 326 7.59 4.41 -13.74
N PRO A 327 8.61 4.60 -14.61
CA PRO A 327 9.03 5.85 -15.26
C PRO A 327 8.55 6.05 -16.70
N TYR A 328 7.60 5.26 -17.20
CA TYR A 328 7.06 5.45 -18.55
C TYR A 328 6.28 6.76 -18.70
N PHE A 329 5.60 7.20 -17.63
CA PHE A 329 4.84 8.45 -17.63
C PHE A 329 5.43 9.50 -16.67
N GLY A 330 5.67 10.69 -17.21
CA GLY A 330 6.15 11.86 -16.46
C GLY A 330 5.08 12.47 -15.56
N GLU A 331 5.52 13.27 -14.59
CA GLU A 331 4.73 13.66 -13.42
C GLU A 331 3.47 14.47 -13.75
N ILE A 332 3.43 15.13 -14.91
CA ILE A 332 2.28 15.87 -15.44
C ILE A 332 1.05 14.98 -15.69
N HIS A 333 1.23 13.68 -15.96
CA HIS A 333 0.11 12.75 -16.13
C HIS A 333 -0.54 12.44 -14.78
N ALA A 334 0.30 12.14 -13.78
CA ALA A 334 -0.15 11.83 -12.42
C ALA A 334 -0.77 13.06 -11.73
N GLU A 335 -0.18 14.24 -11.87
CA GLU A 335 -0.76 15.50 -11.39
C GLU A 335 -2.14 15.75 -12.03
N LYS A 336 -2.26 15.68 -13.36
CA LYS A 336 -3.53 15.88 -14.07
C LYS A 336 -4.59 14.80 -13.81
N LEU A 337 -4.22 13.64 -13.27
CA LEU A 337 -5.15 12.66 -12.72
C LEU A 337 -5.62 13.08 -11.32
N LEU A 338 -4.66 13.40 -10.44
CA LEU A 338 -4.89 13.69 -9.03
C LEU A 338 -5.74 14.95 -8.82
N ILE A 339 -5.47 16.06 -9.54
CA ILE A 339 -6.27 17.29 -9.40
C ILE A 339 -7.76 17.07 -9.72
N ASN A 340 -8.09 16.07 -10.55
CA ASN A 340 -9.47 15.72 -10.90
C ASN A 340 -10.20 14.86 -9.84
N LEU A 341 -9.51 14.46 -8.76
CA LEU A 341 -10.12 13.81 -7.60
C LEU A 341 -10.43 14.77 -6.46
N PHE A 342 -9.74 15.91 -6.35
CA PHE A 342 -9.90 16.85 -5.22
C PHE A 342 -10.06 18.32 -5.66
N ASN A 343 -10.63 18.55 -6.84
CA ASN A 343 -11.14 19.86 -7.26
C ASN A 343 -12.66 19.99 -6.97
N LYS A 344 -13.21 21.20 -7.13
CA LYS A 344 -14.63 21.47 -6.88
C LYS A 344 -15.56 20.66 -7.78
N ASP A 345 -15.20 20.49 -9.05
CA ASP A 345 -16.01 19.83 -10.08
C ASP A 345 -16.27 18.35 -9.72
N PHE A 346 -15.30 17.64 -9.16
CA PHE A 346 -15.47 16.27 -8.66
C PHE A 346 -16.61 16.16 -7.65
N PHE A 347 -16.62 17.03 -6.63
CA PHE A 347 -17.66 17.05 -5.59
C PHE A 347 -19.01 17.56 -6.11
N ASP A 348 -19.01 18.60 -6.95
CA ASP A 348 -20.23 19.14 -7.55
C ASP A 348 -20.94 18.12 -8.46
N ASN A 349 -20.18 17.24 -9.12
CA ASN A 349 -20.72 16.12 -9.89
C ASN A 349 -21.07 14.88 -9.02
N GLY A 350 -20.96 14.96 -7.69
CA GLY A 350 -21.37 13.91 -6.75
C GLY A 350 -20.27 12.98 -6.22
N GLY A 351 -18.99 13.31 -6.42
CA GLY A 351 -17.87 12.58 -5.81
C GLY A 351 -17.72 12.87 -4.31
N THR A 352 -17.16 11.92 -3.55
CA THR A 352 -17.02 12.02 -2.09
C THR A 352 -15.58 11.85 -1.59
N LEU A 353 -15.31 12.26 -0.34
CA LEU A 353 -14.03 11.98 0.32
C LEU A 353 -13.78 10.47 0.50
N GLU A 354 -14.83 9.65 0.58
CA GLU A 354 -14.70 8.19 0.61
C GLU A 354 -14.25 7.65 -0.74
N ASP A 355 -14.75 8.19 -1.86
CA ASP A 355 -14.30 7.80 -3.19
C ASP A 355 -12.81 8.09 -3.38
N ILE A 356 -12.37 9.28 -2.99
CA ILE A 356 -10.95 9.66 -3.01
C ILE A 356 -10.12 8.71 -2.13
N ARG A 357 -10.60 8.38 -0.92
CA ARG A 357 -9.94 7.43 -0.01
C ARG A 357 -9.82 6.04 -0.62
N ASN A 358 -10.88 5.55 -1.27
CA ASN A 358 -10.91 4.27 -1.99
C ASN A 358 -9.88 4.25 -3.11
N ILE A 359 -9.97 5.22 -4.03
CA ILE A 359 -9.15 5.33 -5.25
C ILE A 359 -7.66 5.53 -4.92
N LEU A 360 -7.34 6.48 -4.03
CA LEU A 360 -5.96 6.91 -3.80
C LEU A 360 -5.11 5.91 -3.02
N GLY A 361 -5.70 4.95 -2.30
CA GLY A 361 -4.88 3.97 -1.56
C GLY A 361 -5.64 2.88 -0.82
N MET A 362 -6.88 3.10 -0.36
CA MET A 362 -7.56 2.10 0.47
C MET A 362 -7.82 0.79 -0.29
N ASN A 363 -8.15 0.85 -1.58
CA ASN A 363 -8.31 -0.36 -2.39
C ASN A 363 -7.00 -1.13 -2.52
N GLN A 364 -5.87 -0.44 -2.70
CA GLN A 364 -4.54 -1.05 -2.74
C GLN A 364 -4.16 -1.67 -1.39
N ILE A 365 -4.58 -1.09 -0.25
CA ILE A 365 -4.37 -1.70 1.07
C ILE A 365 -5.23 -2.96 1.22
N ARG A 366 -6.53 -2.86 0.92
CA ARG A 366 -7.52 -3.95 1.03
C ARG A 366 -7.10 -5.21 0.30
N ILE A 367 -6.39 -5.12 -0.82
CA ILE A 367 -6.00 -6.30 -1.63
C ILE A 367 -4.69 -6.97 -1.21
N LEU A 368 -3.88 -6.37 -0.33
CA LEU A 368 -2.59 -6.95 0.06
C LEU A 368 -2.75 -8.23 0.91
N PRO A 369 -1.84 -9.21 0.81
CA PRO A 369 -1.95 -10.48 1.52
C PRO A 369 -2.19 -10.34 3.02
N GLU A 370 -1.46 -9.43 3.67
CA GLU A 370 -1.45 -9.25 5.13
C GLU A 370 -2.77 -8.72 5.72
N TYR A 371 -3.69 -8.25 4.88
CA TYR A 371 -5.04 -7.82 5.31
C TYR A 371 -6.12 -8.87 5.02
N ASN A 372 -5.79 -9.95 4.31
CA ASN A 372 -6.73 -10.98 3.84
C ASN A 372 -6.43 -12.38 4.37
N MET A 373 -5.16 -12.69 4.64
CA MET A 373 -4.75 -13.95 5.26
C MET A 373 -4.49 -13.76 6.75
N LYS A 374 -4.82 -14.79 7.53
CA LYS A 374 -4.14 -15.04 8.79
C LYS A 374 -2.76 -15.61 8.43
N ASP A 375 -1.72 -14.81 8.63
CA ASP A 375 -0.34 -15.24 8.40
C ASP A 375 0.11 -16.10 9.60
N THR A 376 0.11 -17.41 9.37
CA THR A 376 0.41 -18.48 10.35
C THR A 376 1.87 -18.57 10.76
N SER A 377 2.75 -17.67 10.25
CA SER A 377 4.15 -17.67 10.65
C SER A 377 4.29 -17.37 12.14
N SER A 378 4.70 -18.39 12.89
CA SER A 378 5.04 -18.33 14.31
C SER A 378 6.56 -18.46 14.47
N TYR A 379 7.15 -17.59 15.30
CA TYR A 379 8.54 -17.77 15.73
C TYR A 379 8.59 -18.47 17.09
N LYS A 380 9.73 -19.11 17.38
CA LYS A 380 9.84 -20.11 18.46
C LYS A 380 9.87 -19.51 19.87
N ASN A 381 10.33 -18.27 20.00
CA ASN A 381 10.56 -17.62 21.28
C ASN A 381 9.33 -16.82 21.73
N SER A 382 9.09 -16.74 23.04
CA SER A 382 8.16 -15.75 23.60
C SER A 382 8.97 -14.58 24.14
N TYR A 383 9.03 -13.49 23.39
CA TYR A 383 9.64 -12.24 23.87
C TYR A 383 8.68 -11.49 24.80
N ALA A 384 9.22 -10.65 25.69
CA ALA A 384 8.43 -9.84 26.60
C ALA A 384 7.90 -8.57 25.94
N THR A 385 6.73 -8.13 26.37
CA THR A 385 6.12 -6.83 26.01
C THR A 385 6.82 -5.70 26.76
N THR A 386 7.00 -4.54 26.15
CA THR A 386 7.39 -3.33 26.88
C THR A 386 6.15 -2.46 27.07
N ILE A 387 5.75 -2.25 28.33
CA ILE A 387 4.72 -1.27 28.71
C ILE A 387 5.43 0.03 29.02
N ILE A 388 5.05 1.09 28.31
CA ILE A 388 5.63 2.42 28.43
C ILE A 388 4.61 3.33 29.10
N SER A 389 4.94 3.90 30.25
CA SER A 389 4.06 4.80 30.99
C SER A 389 4.76 6.12 31.30
N ASN A 390 4.11 7.25 31.03
CA ASN A 390 4.58 8.55 31.51
C ASN A 390 3.60 9.11 32.56
N PRO A 391 3.82 8.81 33.86
CA PRO A 391 2.97 9.34 34.93
C PRO A 391 3.10 10.86 35.09
N ASN A 392 4.16 11.48 34.55
CA ASN A 392 4.42 12.92 34.62
C ASN A 392 4.09 13.66 33.31
N TYR A 393 3.26 13.08 32.43
CA TYR A 393 2.90 13.69 31.13
C TYR A 393 2.39 15.13 31.27
N ASN A 394 1.66 15.46 32.32
CA ASN A 394 1.18 16.83 32.55
C ASN A 394 2.32 17.85 32.77
N GLY A 395 3.44 17.42 33.34
CA GLY A 395 4.60 18.27 33.62
C GLY A 395 5.60 18.38 32.46
N ASP A 396 5.81 17.31 31.69
CA ASP A 396 6.84 17.27 30.64
C ASP A 396 6.32 17.11 29.20
N GLN A 397 5.03 16.81 29.03
CA GLN A 397 4.35 16.59 27.76
C GLN A 397 5.00 15.51 26.86
N ARG A 398 5.81 14.60 27.41
CA ARG A 398 6.49 13.55 26.63
C ARG A 398 5.54 12.40 26.32
N SER A 399 5.18 12.23 25.05
CA SER A 399 4.34 11.12 24.60
C SER A 399 5.07 9.77 24.72
N THR A 400 4.44 8.80 25.39
CA THR A 400 4.93 7.41 25.47
C THR A 400 5.06 6.74 24.10
N TYR A 401 4.21 7.11 23.15
CA TYR A 401 4.28 6.63 21.77
C TYR A 401 5.53 7.18 21.05
N GLU A 402 6.00 8.38 21.41
CA GLU A 402 7.25 8.94 20.89
C GLU A 402 8.49 8.34 21.55
N MET A 403 8.41 7.98 22.84
CA MET A 403 9.46 7.18 23.51
C MET A 403 9.65 5.85 22.78
N ALA A 404 8.56 5.20 22.36
CA ALA A 404 8.61 3.98 21.56
C ALA A 404 9.33 4.16 20.22
N ILE A 405 9.00 5.23 19.49
CA ILE A 405 9.64 5.56 18.20
C ILE A 405 11.12 5.91 18.39
N ARG A 406 11.49 6.65 19.45
CA ARG A 406 12.91 6.97 19.74
C ARG A 406 13.74 5.73 19.99
N ALA A 407 13.26 4.81 20.83
CA ALA A 407 13.95 3.56 21.08
C ALA A 407 14.06 2.69 19.81
N LEU A 408 12.99 2.61 19.00
CA LEU A 408 13.02 1.94 17.70
C LEU A 408 14.06 2.56 16.74
N ALA A 409 14.09 3.90 16.63
CA ALA A 409 15.05 4.63 15.83
C ALA A 409 16.50 4.35 16.28
N LYS A 410 16.73 4.29 17.59
CA LYS A 410 18.02 3.97 18.19
C LYS A 410 18.51 2.55 17.82
N LEU A 411 17.65 1.54 17.93
CA LEU A 411 17.99 0.18 17.50
C LEU A 411 18.25 0.06 15.97
N ILE A 412 17.61 0.90 15.15
CA ILE A 412 17.87 0.97 13.69
C ILE A 412 19.22 1.64 13.40
N ALA A 413 19.50 2.78 14.04
CA ALA A 413 20.76 3.52 13.90
C ALA A 413 21.96 2.66 14.33
N ASP A 414 21.83 1.92 15.43
CA ASP A 414 22.82 0.99 15.95
C ASP A 414 22.88 -0.35 15.17
N ASN A 415 22.13 -0.48 14.06
CA ASN A 415 22.07 -1.65 13.20
C ASN A 415 21.78 -2.97 13.97
N ARG A 416 20.93 -2.90 15.00
CA ARG A 416 20.39 -4.08 15.70
C ARG A 416 19.22 -4.70 14.95
N ILE A 417 18.41 -3.87 14.28
CA ILE A 417 17.21 -4.27 13.54
C ILE A 417 17.16 -3.72 12.11
N ASP A 418 16.28 -4.28 11.30
CA ASP A 418 15.74 -3.68 10.07
C ASP A 418 14.21 -3.71 10.12
N ILE A 419 13.53 -2.93 9.27
CA ILE A 419 12.08 -3.08 9.04
C ILE A 419 11.90 -3.69 7.64
N LYS A 420 11.23 -4.84 7.56
CA LYS A 420 10.94 -5.57 6.32
C LYS A 420 9.60 -5.17 5.70
N LYS A 421 8.57 -4.98 6.52
CA LYS A 421 7.20 -4.60 6.12
C LYS A 421 6.66 -3.59 7.12
N PHE A 422 5.92 -2.60 6.61
CA PHE A 422 5.13 -1.66 7.42
C PHE A 422 3.63 -1.90 7.15
N LEU A 423 2.85 -2.13 8.21
CA LEU A 423 1.42 -2.42 8.14
C LEU A 423 0.63 -1.40 8.98
N LEU A 424 -0.44 -0.88 8.37
CA LEU A 424 -1.32 0.13 8.93
C LEU A 424 -2.43 -0.56 9.72
N GLU A 425 -2.68 -0.10 10.94
CA GLU A 425 -3.90 -0.43 11.65
C GLU A 425 -4.98 0.61 11.38
N PHE A 426 -6.23 0.16 11.40
CA PHE A 426 -7.41 0.99 11.34
C PHE A 426 -8.15 0.90 12.68
N ASN A 427 -9.01 1.88 12.93
CA ASN A 427 -10.01 1.83 13.98
C ASN A 427 -11.09 0.80 13.58
N GLU A 428 -12.34 1.00 13.98
CA GLU A 428 -13.41 0.01 13.81
C GLU A 428 -13.69 -0.43 12.35
N ASN A 429 -13.25 0.33 11.36
CA ASN A 429 -13.40 0.05 9.94
C ASN A 429 -12.37 0.84 9.09
N TRP A 430 -12.36 0.59 7.78
CA TRP A 430 -11.44 1.20 6.81
C TRP A 430 -11.45 2.75 6.74
N ASN A 431 -12.43 3.45 7.31
CA ASN A 431 -12.52 4.91 7.21
C ASN A 431 -11.68 5.66 8.25
N GLY A 432 -11.28 5.01 9.35
CA GLY A 432 -10.45 5.61 10.39
C GLY A 432 -9.07 4.98 10.46
N LEU A 433 -8.04 5.68 9.96
CA LEU A 433 -6.65 5.24 10.12
C LEU A 433 -6.22 5.38 11.59
N SER A 434 -5.65 4.33 12.17
CA SER A 434 -5.10 4.36 13.53
C SER A 434 -3.69 4.96 13.53
N ARG A 435 -3.25 5.42 14.71
CA ARG A 435 -1.83 5.69 14.97
C ARG A 435 -1.06 4.38 15.20
N ASN A 436 -1.72 3.31 15.61
CA ASN A 436 -1.08 2.03 15.87
C ASN A 436 -0.50 1.45 14.57
N ALA A 437 0.54 0.65 14.70
CA ALA A 437 1.17 0.02 13.55
C ALA A 437 1.78 -1.33 13.91
N LEU A 438 1.79 -2.23 12.93
CA LEU A 438 2.52 -3.49 12.99
C LEU A 438 3.74 -3.41 12.06
N LEU A 439 4.91 -3.62 12.65
CA LEU A 439 6.18 -3.70 11.93
C LEU A 439 6.59 -5.16 11.77
N SER A 440 6.95 -5.58 10.57
CA SER A 440 7.77 -6.77 10.41
C SER A 440 9.22 -6.35 10.59
N THR A 441 9.85 -6.74 11.70
CA THR A 441 11.24 -6.38 11.99
C THR A 441 12.18 -7.56 11.75
N ILE A 442 13.42 -7.29 11.32
CA ILE A 442 14.46 -8.32 11.15
C ILE A 442 15.55 -8.13 12.19
N LYS A 443 15.75 -9.13 13.04
CA LYS A 443 16.86 -9.19 13.99
C LYS A 443 18.18 -9.37 13.23
N LYS A 444 19.10 -8.41 13.32
CA LYS A 444 20.29 -8.38 12.45
C LYS A 444 21.28 -9.52 12.70
N SER A 445 21.37 -10.01 13.93
CA SER A 445 22.24 -11.12 14.34
C SER A 445 21.76 -12.46 13.77
N THR A 446 20.48 -12.80 13.93
CA THR A 446 19.90 -14.12 13.59
C THR A 446 19.20 -14.18 12.23
N LYS A 447 18.86 -13.03 11.63
CA LYS A 447 17.92 -12.88 10.49
C LYS A 447 16.48 -13.31 10.77
N GLU A 448 16.14 -13.54 12.04
CA GLU A 448 14.77 -13.85 12.49
C GLU A 448 13.83 -12.68 12.20
N GLU A 449 12.63 -12.98 11.71
CA GLU A 449 11.55 -12.01 11.50
C GLU A 449 10.64 -11.98 12.72
N ILE A 450 10.52 -10.81 13.34
CA ILE A 450 9.75 -10.57 14.56
C ILE A 450 8.70 -9.49 14.23
N PRO A 451 7.41 -9.85 14.06
CA PRO A 451 6.32 -8.88 14.12
C PRO A 451 6.32 -8.11 15.45
N LEU A 452 6.46 -6.80 15.37
CA LEU A 452 6.55 -5.85 16.47
C LEU A 452 5.39 -4.86 16.38
N TYR A 453 4.44 -4.99 17.29
CA TYR A 453 3.23 -4.17 17.34
C TYR A 453 3.44 -2.97 18.28
N ILE A 454 3.11 -1.77 17.79
CA ILE A 454 3.21 -0.51 18.53
C ILE A 454 1.80 0.06 18.68
N LEU A 455 1.35 0.18 19.94
CA LEU A 455 -0.03 0.51 20.30
C LEU A 455 -0.06 1.66 21.32
N GLU A 456 -0.81 2.72 21.03
CA GLU A 456 -1.18 3.77 21.99
C GLU A 456 -2.44 3.31 22.74
N MET A 457 -2.30 2.89 24.01
CA MET A 457 -3.44 2.42 24.84
C MET A 457 -4.19 3.59 25.47
N ILE A 458 -3.46 4.58 25.98
CA ILE A 458 -4.00 5.81 26.57
C ILE A 458 -3.22 6.96 25.94
N ASN A 459 -3.92 7.82 25.19
CA ASN A 459 -3.33 8.90 24.39
C ASN A 459 -2.23 9.65 25.15
N ASN A 460 -1.01 9.61 24.61
CA ASN A 460 0.27 10.05 25.15
C ASN A 460 0.74 9.44 26.49
N GLN A 461 -0.15 8.95 27.36
CA GLN A 461 0.19 8.51 28.72
C GLN A 461 0.66 7.06 28.83
N VAL A 462 0.11 6.14 28.04
CA VAL A 462 0.49 4.72 28.07
C VAL A 462 0.51 4.12 26.67
N SER A 463 1.65 3.52 26.30
CA SER A 463 1.84 2.81 25.03
C SER A 463 2.47 1.43 25.26
N LEU A 464 2.30 0.54 24.29
CA LEU A 464 2.93 -0.78 24.24
C LEU A 464 3.86 -0.89 23.05
N ILE A 465 4.96 -1.61 23.24
CA ILE A 465 5.69 -2.26 22.17
C ILE A 465 5.69 -3.76 22.47
N SER A 466 5.00 -4.54 21.65
CA SER A 466 4.87 -5.98 21.84
C SER A 466 5.37 -6.75 20.62
N PRO A 467 6.38 -7.61 20.77
CA PRO A 467 6.59 -8.72 19.85
C PRO A 467 5.33 -9.60 19.86
N LEU A 468 4.74 -9.89 18.70
CA LEU A 468 3.58 -10.78 18.57
C LEU A 468 4.03 -12.18 18.16
N LYS A 469 3.62 -13.25 18.85
CA LYS A 469 4.08 -14.62 18.54
C LYS A 469 3.83 -15.07 17.08
N SER A 470 2.78 -14.54 16.47
CA SER A 470 2.43 -14.68 15.06
C SER A 470 1.63 -13.47 14.59
N TYR A 471 1.58 -13.25 13.28
CA TYR A 471 0.77 -12.21 12.65
C TYR A 471 -0.74 -12.44 12.83
N GLU A 472 -1.19 -13.69 13.03
CA GLU A 472 -2.61 -14.02 13.23
C GLU A 472 -3.25 -13.29 14.42
N ASN A 473 -2.46 -12.93 15.42
CA ASN A 473 -2.93 -12.23 16.60
C ASN A 473 -3.21 -10.73 16.33
N TRP A 474 -2.80 -10.19 15.18
CA TRP A 474 -3.01 -8.79 14.84
C TRP A 474 -4.38 -8.53 14.22
N LYS A 475 -5.22 -7.75 14.91
CA LYS A 475 -6.50 -7.26 14.38
C LYS A 475 -6.29 -5.94 13.63
N LYS A 476 -6.39 -5.97 12.29
CA LYS A 476 -6.31 -4.78 11.42
C LYS A 476 -7.34 -3.66 11.69
N PHE A 477 -8.39 -3.94 12.45
CA PHE A 477 -9.42 -2.98 12.88
C PHE A 477 -9.33 -2.64 14.38
N GLY A 478 -8.12 -2.76 14.94
CA GLY A 478 -7.84 -2.55 16.36
C GLY A 478 -8.51 -3.59 17.26
N TYR A 479 -8.56 -3.25 18.55
CA TYR A 479 -9.09 -4.11 19.62
C TYR A 479 -10.10 -3.34 20.46
N LYS A 480 -11.15 -4.02 20.92
CA LYS A 480 -12.23 -3.48 21.74
C LYS A 480 -12.09 -4.02 23.17
N TYR A 481 -11.85 -3.13 24.14
CA TYR A 481 -11.51 -3.47 25.53
C TYR A 481 -12.52 -4.38 26.27
N PHE A 482 -13.78 -4.43 25.80
CA PHE A 482 -14.85 -5.23 26.37
C PHE A 482 -15.13 -6.53 25.59
N ASP A 483 -14.44 -6.78 24.48
CA ASP A 483 -14.53 -8.02 23.74
C ASP A 483 -13.72 -9.14 24.43
N PRO A 484 -14.30 -10.35 24.63
CA PRO A 484 -13.60 -11.45 25.29
C PRO A 484 -12.33 -11.94 24.57
N GLU A 485 -12.32 -11.99 23.23
CA GLU A 485 -11.14 -12.44 22.48
C GLU A 485 -10.00 -11.41 22.62
N ASP A 486 -10.35 -10.13 22.58
CA ASP A 486 -9.37 -9.05 22.74
C ASP A 486 -8.78 -9.03 24.16
N ARG A 487 -9.55 -9.40 25.17
CA ARG A 487 -9.06 -9.59 26.53
C ARG A 487 -8.08 -10.76 26.65
N ASP A 488 -8.33 -11.87 25.98
CA ASP A 488 -7.39 -13.01 25.94
C ASP A 488 -6.10 -12.64 25.19
N PHE A 489 -6.21 -11.88 24.09
CA PHE A 489 -5.07 -11.29 23.40
C PHE A 489 -4.24 -10.40 24.35
N PHE A 490 -4.84 -9.39 24.99
CA PHE A 490 -4.12 -8.51 25.91
C PHE A 490 -3.57 -9.26 27.11
N SER A 491 -4.31 -10.23 27.68
CA SER A 491 -3.80 -11.12 28.72
C SER A 491 -2.53 -11.85 28.26
N SER A 492 -2.51 -12.33 27.01
CA SER A 492 -1.33 -13.01 26.45
C SER A 492 -0.10 -12.09 26.34
N LEU A 493 -0.30 -10.82 25.93
CA LEU A 493 0.79 -9.82 25.86
C LEU A 493 1.33 -9.46 27.25
N MET A 494 0.43 -9.36 28.24
CA MET A 494 0.73 -8.93 29.61
C MET A 494 1.24 -10.04 30.54
N ARG A 495 1.42 -11.28 30.06
CA ARG A 495 2.00 -12.37 30.87
C ARG A 495 3.48 -12.20 31.19
N HIS A 496 4.23 -11.60 30.26
CA HIS A 496 5.66 -11.33 30.42
C HIS A 496 5.94 -9.94 29.89
N TYR A 497 6.23 -8.99 30.78
CA TYR A 497 6.45 -7.60 30.40
C TYR A 497 7.57 -6.93 31.19
N TYR A 498 8.15 -5.90 30.58
CA TYR A 498 8.95 -4.87 31.23
C TYR A 498 8.10 -3.61 31.40
N LEU A 499 8.32 -2.88 32.50
CA LEU A 499 7.84 -1.51 32.67
C LEU A 499 8.97 -0.55 32.33
N ALA A 500 8.65 0.51 31.59
CA ALA A 500 9.57 1.59 31.29
C ALA A 500 8.88 2.96 31.41
N ASP A 501 9.50 3.89 32.12
CA ASP A 501 8.99 5.26 32.32
C ASP A 501 9.87 6.36 31.70
N ASN A 502 10.99 5.96 31.09
CA ASN A 502 11.98 6.83 30.44
C ASN A 502 12.56 6.16 29.18
N ASP A 503 13.14 6.95 28.28
CA ASP A 503 13.64 6.46 26.98
C ASP A 503 14.71 5.35 27.10
N GLN A 504 15.54 5.36 28.15
CA GLN A 504 16.62 4.37 28.34
C GLN A 504 16.06 2.99 28.72
N ASP A 505 15.03 2.93 29.57
CA ASP A 505 14.39 1.67 29.91
C ASP A 505 13.56 1.09 28.74
N VAL A 506 12.98 1.94 27.89
CA VAL A 506 12.35 1.49 26.64
C VAL A 506 13.39 0.89 25.69
N GLU A 507 14.52 1.57 25.48
CA GLU A 507 15.64 1.07 24.66
C GLU A 507 16.18 -0.26 25.19
N LYS A 508 16.45 -0.34 26.50
CA LYS A 508 16.96 -1.55 27.17
C LYS A 508 16.01 -2.73 27.03
N SER A 509 14.69 -2.50 27.21
CA SER A 509 13.66 -3.54 27.08
C SER A 509 13.55 -4.06 25.64
N LEU A 510 13.61 -3.14 24.65
CA LEU A 510 13.70 -3.50 23.23
C LEU A 510 14.98 -4.27 22.89
N LEU A 511 16.12 -3.89 23.48
CA LEU A 511 17.38 -4.59 23.27
C LEU A 511 17.34 -6.05 23.75
N GLU A 512 16.59 -6.40 24.80
CA GLU A 512 16.41 -7.80 25.22
C GLU A 512 15.80 -8.67 24.10
N VAL A 513 14.87 -8.13 23.32
CA VAL A 513 14.28 -8.81 22.15
C VAL A 513 15.33 -9.01 21.05
N PHE A 514 16.13 -7.98 20.77
CA PHE A 514 17.00 -7.91 19.59
C PHE A 514 18.50 -8.18 19.82
N ARG A 515 18.89 -8.59 21.04
CA ARG A 515 20.27 -9.00 21.41
C ARG A 515 20.87 -10.07 20.51
#